data_AF-A0AAE1A4C4-F1
#
_entry.id   AF-A0AAE1A4C4-F1
#
_cell.length_a   1.000
_cell.length_b   1.000
_cell.length_c   1.000
_cell.angle_alpha   90.00
_cell.angle_beta   90.00
_cell.angle_gamma   90.00
#
_symmetry.space_group_name_H-M   'P 1'
#
loop_
_entity.id
_entity.type
_entity.pdbx_description
1 polymer ?
#
loop_
_entity_poly.entity_id
_entity_poly.type
_entity_poly.pdbx_seq_one_letter_code
_entity_poly.pdbx_strand_id
1 'polypeptide(L)'
;MHHRYRRSTETFYIDILPVVDFSLYSRWLTVHPDPVRTESELTRYLATVLTAVDMRLQTLSLTDTQLNVRMVTPYLSTVCPAQ
;
A
#
# COMPACT_ATOMS: atom_id res chain seq x y z
N MET A 1 -5.28 -34.49 -31.99
CA MET A 1 -5.86 -33.27 -31.38
C MET A 1 -4.98 -32.85 -30.21
N HIS A 2 -4.17 -31.81 -30.36
CA HIS A 2 -3.37 -31.27 -29.26
C HIS A 2 -4.26 -30.34 -28.42
N HIS A 3 -4.73 -30.81 -27.27
CA HIS A 3 -5.29 -29.92 -26.25
C HIS A 3 -4.13 -29.08 -25.69
N ARG A 4 -3.99 -27.84 -26.19
CA ARG A 4 -3.24 -26.80 -25.48
C ARG A 4 -3.96 -26.57 -24.16
N TYR A 5 -3.39 -27.08 -23.08
CA TYR A 5 -3.82 -26.78 -21.72
C TYR A 5 -3.59 -25.28 -21.50
N ARG A 6 -4.66 -24.48 -21.62
CA ARG A 6 -4.62 -23.04 -21.32
C ARG A 6 -4.56 -22.93 -19.80
N ARG A 7 -3.37 -22.76 -19.23
CA ARG A 7 -3.22 -22.39 -17.82
C ARG A 7 -4.03 -21.11 -17.60
N SER A 8 -5.08 -21.19 -16.80
CA SER A 8 -5.83 -20.02 -16.37
C SER A 8 -5.06 -19.39 -15.22
N THR A 9 -4.45 -18.24 -15.45
CA THR A 9 -3.90 -17.45 -14.35
C THR A 9 -5.04 -16.89 -13.52
N GLU A 10 -5.09 -17.23 -12.23
CA GLU A 10 -6.05 -16.63 -11.30
C GLU A 10 -5.46 -15.32 -10.75
N THR A 11 -6.22 -14.23 -10.86
CA THR A 11 -5.79 -12.92 -10.35
C THR A 11 -6.55 -12.57 -9.09
N PHE A 12 -5.82 -12.34 -8.00
CA PHE A 12 -6.36 -11.86 -6.73
C PHE A 12 -5.94 -10.42 -6.46
N TYR A 13 -6.79 -9.69 -5.77
CA TYR A 13 -6.52 -8.33 -5.31
C TYR A 13 -6.45 -8.31 -3.78
N ILE A 14 -5.41 -7.65 -3.28
CA ILE A 14 -5.19 -7.45 -1.85
C ILE A 14 -5.34 -5.95 -1.59
N ASP A 15 -6.47 -5.56 -1.02
CA ASP A 15 -6.71 -4.19 -0.60
C ASP A 15 -6.09 -3.97 0.78
N ILE A 16 -5.16 -3.03 0.87
CA ILE A 16 -4.44 -2.69 2.09
C ILE A 16 -4.93 -1.34 2.57
N LEU A 17 -5.34 -1.25 3.83
CA LEU A 17 -5.61 0.00 4.55
C LEU A 17 -4.37 0.36 5.39
N PRO A 18 -3.54 1.32 4.97
CA PRO A 18 -2.45 1.80 5.80
C PRO A 18 -2.98 2.61 6.97
N VAL A 19 -2.39 2.41 8.15
CA VAL A 19 -2.71 3.15 9.37
C VAL A 19 -1.43 3.83 9.85
N VAL A 20 -1.48 5.16 9.97
CA VAL A 20 -0.40 5.98 10.53
C VAL A 20 -0.87 6.51 11.88
N ASP A 21 -0.13 6.18 12.93
CA ASP A 21 -0.41 6.66 14.27
C ASP A 21 0.04 8.12 14.45
N PHE A 22 -0.41 8.74 15.54
CA PHE A 22 -0.05 10.12 15.86
C PHE A 22 1.46 10.30 16.05
N SER A 23 2.16 9.28 16.56
CA SER A 23 3.60 9.36 16.82
C SER A 23 4.41 9.49 15.52
N LEU A 24 4.01 8.78 14.45
CA LEU A 24 4.62 8.89 13.14
C LEU A 24 4.14 10.14 12.39
N TYR A 25 2.84 10.46 12.47
CA TYR A 25 2.27 11.66 11.86
C TYR A 25 2.93 12.95 12.39
N SER A 26 3.09 13.06 13.71
CA SER A 26 3.71 14.22 14.35
C SER A 26 5.17 14.40 13.93
N ARG A 27 5.93 13.32 13.74
CA ARG A 27 7.31 13.40 13.20
C ARG A 27 7.31 13.99 11.79
N TRP A 28 6.38 13.59 10.93
CA TRP A 28 6.28 14.16 9.59
C TRP A 28 5.88 15.64 9.59
N LEU A 29 4.96 16.03 10.48
CA LEU A 29 4.61 17.43 10.71
C LEU A 29 5.81 18.29 11.13
N THR A 30 6.75 17.76 11.93
CA THR A 30 7.96 18.53 12.29
C THR A 30 8.84 18.87 11.09
N VAL A 31 8.80 18.06 10.03
CA VAL A 31 9.54 18.28 8.77
C VAL A 31 8.72 19.13 7.80
N HIS A 32 7.39 18.95 7.78
CA HIS A 32 6.45 19.66 6.93
C HIS A 32 5.37 20.31 7.80
N PRO A 33 5.55 21.56 8.28
CA PRO A 33 4.64 22.17 9.25
C PRO A 33 3.24 22.50 8.72
N ASP A 34 2.95 22.19 7.45
CA ASP A 34 1.62 22.25 6.85
C ASP A 34 0.95 20.85 6.93
N PRO A 35 -0.17 20.71 7.66
CA PRO A 35 -0.92 19.46 7.77
C PRO A 35 -1.36 18.88 6.43
N VAL A 36 -1.87 19.72 5.52
CA VAL A 36 -2.40 19.26 4.22
C VAL A 36 -1.28 18.69 3.37
N ARG A 37 -0.15 19.38 3.34
CA ARG A 37 1.06 18.89 2.68
C ARG A 37 1.57 17.61 3.33
N THR A 38 1.60 17.54 4.66
CA THR A 38 2.04 16.35 5.40
C THR A 38 1.22 15.12 5.05
N GLU A 39 -0.10 15.25 5.02
CA GLU A 39 -1.01 14.16 4.65
C GLU A 39 -0.76 13.70 3.21
N SER A 40 -0.57 14.64 2.28
CA SER A 40 -0.26 14.33 0.88
C SER A 40 1.07 13.60 0.72
N GLU A 41 2.13 14.07 1.39
CA GLU A 41 3.46 13.45 1.33
C GLU A 41 3.48 12.08 1.99
N LEU A 42 2.81 11.91 3.14
CA LEU A 42 2.63 10.60 3.79
C LEU A 42 1.89 9.62 2.88
N THR A 43 0.79 10.05 2.28
CA THR A 43 0.00 9.22 1.36
C THR A 43 0.84 8.80 0.16
N ARG A 44 1.62 9.72 -0.42
CA ARG A 44 2.53 9.43 -1.54
C ARG A 44 3.62 8.45 -1.14
N TYR A 45 4.21 8.63 0.04
CA TYR A 45 5.22 7.73 0.57
C TYR A 45 4.68 6.31 0.75
N LEU A 46 3.50 6.17 1.37
CA LEU A 46 2.82 4.87 1.54
C LEU A 46 2.51 4.21 0.20
N ALA A 47 1.99 4.98 -0.77
CA ALA A 47 1.74 4.49 -2.11
C ALA A 47 3.03 3.95 -2.76
N THR A 48 4.13 4.69 -2.64
CA THR A 48 5.44 4.28 -3.19
C THR A 48 5.93 2.98 -2.58
N VAL A 49 5.82 2.83 -1.26
CA VAL A 49 6.19 1.59 -0.54
C VAL A 49 5.32 0.43 -1.02
N LEU A 50 4.01 0.61 -1.12
CA LEU A 50 3.10 -0.46 -1.56
C LEU A 50 3.26 -0.81 -3.04
N THR A 51 3.59 0.16 -3.90
CA THR A 51 3.96 -0.12 -5.29
C THR A 51 5.23 -0.98 -5.36
N ALA A 52 6.24 -0.72 -4.52
CA ALA A 52 7.43 -1.56 -4.47
C ALA A 52 7.11 -3.00 -4.02
N VAL A 53 6.21 -3.16 -3.05
CA VAL A 53 5.71 -4.47 -2.61
C VAL A 53 4.95 -5.17 -3.74
N ASP A 54 4.05 -4.48 -4.43
CA ASP A 54 3.32 -5.01 -5.58
C ASP A 54 4.28 -5.50 -6.66
N MET A 55 5.22 -4.65 -7.08
CA MET A 55 6.26 -5.02 -8.06
C MET A 55 7.04 -6.26 -7.62
N ARG A 56 7.36 -6.39 -6.33
CA ARG A 56 8.03 -7.59 -5.83
C ARG A 56 7.14 -8.82 -5.96
N LEU A 57 5.85 -8.73 -5.62
CA LEU A 57 4.89 -9.82 -5.79
C LEU A 57 4.73 -10.23 -7.25
N GLN A 58 4.73 -9.29 -8.19
CA GLN A 58 4.71 -9.59 -9.64
C GLN A 58 5.94 -10.39 -10.09
N THR A 59 7.07 -10.30 -9.40
CA THR A 59 8.28 -11.08 -9.70
C THR A 59 8.33 -12.45 -9.04
N LEU A 60 7.44 -12.74 -8.09
CA LEU A 60 7.39 -14.04 -7.44
C LEU A 60 6.76 -15.06 -8.38
N SER A 61 7.39 -16.22 -8.53
CA SER A 61 6.79 -17.35 -9.25
C SER A 61 5.73 -17.99 -8.36
N LEU A 62 4.55 -17.37 -8.32
CA LEU A 62 3.36 -17.92 -7.69
C LEU A 62 2.65 -18.78 -8.75
N THR A 63 2.61 -20.08 -8.52
CA THR A 63 2.07 -21.07 -9.46
C THR A 63 0.67 -20.66 -9.94
N ASP A 64 0.58 -20.27 -11.22
CA ASP A 64 -0.63 -19.81 -11.92
C ASP A 64 -1.47 -18.76 -11.16
N THR A 65 -0.86 -18.03 -10.23
CA THR A 65 -1.51 -17.05 -9.36
C THR A 65 -0.85 -15.69 -9.55
N GLN A 66 -1.65 -14.66 -9.79
CA GLN A 66 -1.20 -13.28 -9.81
C GLN A 66 -1.82 -12.54 -8.62
N LEU A 67 -0.98 -11.94 -7.77
CA LEU A 67 -1.43 -11.10 -6.66
C LEU A 67 -1.19 -9.64 -7.03
N ASN A 68 -2.22 -8.80 -6.92
CA ASN A 68 -2.11 -7.36 -7.12
C ASN A 68 -2.44 -6.64 -5.81
N VAL A 69 -1.55 -5.79 -5.35
CA VAL A 69 -1.75 -4.98 -4.15
C VAL A 69 -2.36 -3.64 -4.53
N ARG A 70 -3.38 -3.22 -3.78
CA ARG A 70 -4.01 -1.91 -3.92
C ARG A 70 -4.02 -1.22 -2.58
N MET A 71 -3.64 0.06 -2.58
CA MET A 71 -3.74 0.89 -1.41
C MET A 71 -5.13 1.53 -1.36
N VAL A 72 -5.87 1.26 -0.29
CA VAL A 72 -7.05 2.05 0.09
C VAL A 72 -6.57 3.34 0.75
N THR A 73 -7.37 4.41 0.67
CA THR A 73 -7.07 5.69 1.32
C THR A 73 -6.60 5.48 2.76
N PRO A 74 -5.39 5.96 3.12
CA PRO A 74 -4.81 5.69 4.43
C PRO A 74 -5.59 6.38 5.54
N TYR A 75 -5.61 5.76 6.70
CA TYR A 75 -6.08 6.40 7.93
C TYR A 75 -4.90 7.06 8.65
N LEU A 76 -4.98 8.37 8.83
CA LEU A 76 -3.95 9.17 9.49
C LEU A 76 -4.50 9.68 10.83
N SER A 77 -3.89 9.23 11.93
CA SER A 77 -4.27 9.68 13.27
C SER A 77 -3.64 11.03 13.56
N THR A 78 -4.44 12.09 13.49
CA THR A 78 -4.00 13.48 13.70
C THR A 78 -4.17 13.96 15.15
N VAL A 79 -4.81 13.16 16.00
CA VAL A 79 -5.11 13.48 17.40
C VAL A 79 -4.23 12.64 18.30
N CYS A 80 -3.54 13.29 19.25
CA CYS A 80 -2.83 12.58 20.30
C CYS A 80 -3.86 11.81 21.15
N PRO A 81 -3.77 10.48 21.28
CA PRO A 81 -4.65 9.77 22.20
C PRO A 81 -4.44 10.36 23.59
N ALA A 82 -5.55 10.76 24.24
CA ALA A 82 -5.50 11.20 25.62
C ALA A 82 -4.77 10.13 26.44
N GLN A 83 -3.68 10.54 27.09
CA GLN A 83 -2.93 9.67 28.00
C GLN A 83 -3.77 9.32 29.22
#